data_AF-A0A840TUB2-F1
#
_entry.id   AF-A0A840TUB2-F1
#
_cell.length_a   1.000
_cell.length_b   1.000
_cell.length_c   1.000
_cell.angle_alpha   90.00
_cell.angle_beta   90.00
_cell.angle_gamma   90.00
#
_symmetry.space_group_name_H-M   'P 1'
#
loop_
_entity.id
_entity.type
_entity.pdbx_description
1 polymer ?
#
loop_
_entity_poly.entity_id
_entity_poly.type
_entity_poly.pdbx_seq_one_letter_code
_entity_poly.pdbx_strand_id
1 'polypeptide(L)'
;MYKNEVPLISCDSAQALAKAVFLDTRARPEYDVSHIPGARWVGYEEFSLPKVRDISFQTPVVVYCSVGVRSERVGKKMREAGYTQVYNLNGSLFEWVNQDKPIVNAQGQPTQKVHAYSPAWGIWLRKGQKVYE
;
A
#
# COMPACT_ATOMS: atom_id res chain seq x y z
N MET A 1 14.03 -0.04 -8.43
CA MET A 1 14.33 -1.12 -7.45
C MET A 1 14.26 -0.52 -6.05
N TYR A 2 13.93 -1.32 -5.02
CA TYR A 2 13.91 -0.85 -3.63
C TYR A 2 15.28 -0.33 -3.21
N LYS A 3 15.29 0.71 -2.38
CA LYS A 3 16.51 1.22 -1.74
C LYS A 3 16.80 0.51 -0.42
N ASN A 4 15.85 -0.30 0.07
CA ASN A 4 15.86 -1.00 1.35
C ASN A 4 16.01 -0.06 2.55
N GLU A 5 15.44 1.15 2.45
CA GLU A 5 15.47 2.17 3.53
C GLU A 5 14.37 1.93 4.57
N VAL A 6 13.36 1.14 4.22
CA VAL A 6 12.25 0.74 5.08
C VAL A 6 12.20 -0.80 5.12
N PRO A 7 12.12 -1.44 6.31
CA PRO A 7 11.99 -2.88 6.41
C PRO A 7 10.82 -3.41 5.58
N LEU A 8 11.06 -4.47 4.83
CA LEU A 8 10.01 -5.15 4.08
C LEU A 8 9.21 -6.07 5.01
N ILE A 9 7.93 -6.20 4.73
CA ILE A 9 7.04 -7.19 5.34
C ILE A 9 6.33 -7.99 4.25
N SER A 10 6.20 -9.31 4.43
CA SER A 10 5.43 -10.16 3.51
C SER A 10 3.93 -9.89 3.65
N CYS A 11 3.14 -10.26 2.65
CA CYS A 11 1.69 -10.09 2.72
C CYS A 11 1.07 -10.93 3.85
N ASP A 12 1.58 -12.14 4.11
CA ASP A 12 1.11 -12.98 5.21
C ASP A 12 1.42 -12.37 6.59
N SER A 13 2.66 -11.92 6.79
CA SER A 13 3.06 -11.25 8.03
C SER A 13 2.31 -9.94 8.23
N ALA A 14 2.08 -9.16 7.18
CA ALA A 14 1.30 -7.93 7.26
C ALA A 14 -0.16 -8.19 7.63
N GLN A 15 -0.78 -9.24 7.08
CA GLN A 15 -2.15 -9.64 7.41
C GLN A 15 -2.28 -10.14 8.85
N ALA A 16 -1.26 -10.81 9.38
CA ALA A 16 -1.22 -11.30 10.76
C ALA A 16 -0.81 -10.21 11.79
N LEU A 17 -0.35 -9.05 11.33
CA LEU A 17 0.15 -7.99 12.21
C LEU A 17 -1.02 -7.26 12.89
N ALA A 18 -1.27 -7.64 14.15
CA ALA A 18 -2.37 -7.10 14.94
C ALA A 18 -2.30 -5.56 15.03
N LYS A 19 -3.46 -4.91 14.82
CA LYS A 19 -3.63 -3.44 14.89
C LYS A 19 -2.79 -2.65 13.88
N ALA A 20 -2.27 -3.29 12.84
CA ALA A 20 -1.55 -2.59 11.79
C ALA A 20 -2.47 -1.61 11.03
N VAL A 21 -1.97 -0.41 10.78
CA VAL A 21 -2.61 0.56 9.89
C VAL A 21 -2.00 0.42 8.50
N PHE A 22 -2.84 0.10 7.51
CA PHE A 22 -2.43 0.04 6.11
C PHE A 22 -2.57 1.42 5.47
N LEU A 23 -1.51 1.91 4.84
CA LEU A 23 -1.49 3.19 4.15
C LEU A 23 -1.25 2.99 2.66
N ASP A 24 -2.23 3.41 1.86
CA ASP A 24 -2.13 3.40 0.41
C ASP A 24 -1.53 4.71 -0.09
N THR A 25 -0.37 4.62 -0.76
CA THR A 25 0.34 5.78 -1.30
C THR A 25 0.15 5.94 -2.81
N ARG A 26 -0.77 5.21 -3.44
CA ARG A 26 -1.07 5.36 -4.88
C ARG A 26 -1.87 6.63 -5.15
N ALA A 27 -2.00 6.99 -6.42
CA ALA A 27 -2.86 8.10 -6.82
C ALA A 27 -4.32 7.78 -6.48
N ARG A 28 -5.15 8.80 -6.30
CA ARG A 28 -6.54 8.62 -5.88
C ARG A 28 -7.36 7.72 -6.83
N PRO A 29 -7.28 7.86 -8.17
CA PRO A 29 -7.98 6.94 -9.08
C PRO A 29 -7.58 5.47 -8.89
N GLU A 30 -6.30 5.20 -8.61
CA GLU A 30 -5.82 3.84 -8.36
C GLU A 30 -6.43 3.21 -7.09
N TYR A 31 -6.58 4.03 -6.04
CA TYR A 31 -7.20 3.64 -4.77
C TYR A 31 -8.71 3.40 -4.92
N ASP A 32 -9.39 4.26 -5.69
CA ASP A 32 -10.84 4.18 -5.87
C ASP A 32 -11.24 2.93 -6.70
N VAL A 33 -10.41 2.51 -7.65
CA VAL A 33 -10.58 1.21 -8.35
C VAL A 33 -10.59 0.06 -7.37
N SER A 34 -9.54 -0.02 -6.54
CA SER A 34 -9.46 -0.99 -5.45
C SER A 34 -8.34 -0.69 -4.47
N HIS A 35 -8.43 -1.16 -3.24
CA HIS A 35 -7.42 -1.06 -2.19
C HIS A 35 -7.54 -2.21 -1.18
N ILE A 36 -6.54 -2.37 -0.31
CA ILE A 36 -6.59 -3.34 0.80
C ILE A 36 -7.73 -2.94 1.77
N PRO A 37 -8.58 -3.88 2.24
CA PRO A 37 -9.67 -3.58 3.15
C PRO A 37 -9.20 -2.81 4.39
N GLY A 38 -9.86 -1.70 4.70
CA GLY A 38 -9.52 -0.84 5.85
C GLY A 38 -8.26 0.02 5.66
N ALA A 39 -7.61 -0.01 4.49
CA ALA A 39 -6.49 0.87 4.20
C ALA A 39 -6.94 2.34 4.18
N ARG A 40 -6.07 3.22 4.67
CA ARG A 40 -6.23 4.67 4.55
C ARG A 40 -5.46 5.17 3.35
N TRP A 41 -6.13 5.86 2.44
CA TRP A 41 -5.45 6.58 1.37
C TRP A 41 -4.69 7.79 1.91
N VAL A 42 -3.38 7.87 1.61
CA VAL A 42 -2.53 9.01 1.99
C VAL A 42 -1.87 9.69 0.78
N GLY A 43 -1.93 9.05 -0.39
CA GLY A 43 -1.27 9.54 -1.61
C GLY A 43 0.25 9.50 -1.52
N TYR A 44 0.91 9.79 -2.63
CA TYR A 44 2.37 9.88 -2.70
C TYR A 44 2.84 11.33 -2.93
N GLU A 45 2.30 12.00 -3.94
CA GLU A 45 2.70 13.37 -4.30
C GLU A 45 2.24 14.37 -3.25
N GLU A 46 1.03 14.18 -2.71
CA GLU A 46 0.41 15.02 -1.69
C GLU A 46 0.69 14.53 -0.27
N PHE A 47 1.61 13.56 -0.09
CA PHE A 47 1.89 13.02 1.23
C PHE A 47 2.55 14.05 2.14
N SER A 48 1.98 14.24 3.33
CA SER A 48 2.54 15.05 4.40
C SER A 48 2.24 14.40 5.76
N LEU A 49 3.13 14.62 6.75
CA LEU A 49 3.01 14.05 8.10
C LEU A 49 1.67 14.34 8.79
N PRO A 50 1.00 15.50 8.58
CA PRO A 50 -0.34 15.73 9.13
C PRO A 50 -1.40 14.67 8.74
N LYS A 51 -1.26 13.95 7.61
CA LYS A 51 -2.19 12.88 7.21
C LYS A 51 -2.14 11.64 8.11
N VAL A 52 -1.08 11.50 8.88
CA VAL A 52 -0.82 10.35 9.75
C VAL A 52 -0.67 10.73 11.22
N ARG A 53 -0.82 12.00 11.58
CA ARG A 53 -0.57 12.52 12.95
C ARG A 53 -1.43 11.89 14.05
N ASP A 54 -2.56 11.32 13.68
CA ASP A 54 -3.47 10.59 14.57
C ASP A 54 -3.01 9.15 14.86
N ILE A 55 -2.05 8.65 14.09
CA ILE A 55 -1.42 7.34 14.30
C ILE A 55 -0.30 7.52 15.33
N SER A 56 -0.39 6.81 16.46
CA SER A 56 0.69 6.81 17.46
C SER A 56 1.99 6.29 16.86
N PHE A 57 3.13 6.89 17.23
CA PHE A 57 4.46 6.52 16.72
C PHE A 57 4.84 5.05 16.90
N GLN A 58 4.23 4.36 17.88
CA GLN A 58 4.45 2.95 18.16
C GLN A 58 3.45 2.03 17.44
N THR A 59 2.44 2.57 16.76
CA THR A 59 1.47 1.76 16.02
C THR A 59 2.16 1.14 14.81
N PRO A 60 2.00 -0.18 14.56
CA PRO A 60 2.51 -0.78 13.34
C PRO A 60 1.84 -0.16 12.11
N VAL A 61 2.64 0.28 11.15
CA VAL A 61 2.20 0.88 9.89
C VAL A 61 2.75 0.08 8.73
N VAL A 62 1.86 -0.34 7.82
CA VAL A 62 2.23 -1.00 6.57
C VAL A 62 1.91 -0.06 5.41
N VAL A 63 2.94 0.52 4.80
CA VAL A 63 2.80 1.35 3.61
C VAL A 63 2.87 0.47 2.36
N TYR A 64 2.04 0.77 1.36
CA TYR A 64 2.06 0.06 0.08
C TYR A 64 1.70 0.98 -1.09
N CYS A 65 2.14 0.60 -2.28
CA CYS A 65 1.67 1.21 -3.52
C CYS A 65 1.30 0.13 -4.55
N SER A 66 1.67 0.27 -5.82
CA SER A 66 1.44 -0.78 -6.82
C SER A 66 2.49 -1.89 -6.68
N VAL A 67 3.77 -1.50 -6.58
CA VAL A 67 4.94 -2.41 -6.59
C VAL A 67 6.00 -2.13 -5.50
N GLY A 68 5.77 -1.14 -4.62
CA GLY A 68 6.60 -0.85 -3.44
C GLY A 68 7.56 0.34 -3.52
N VAL A 69 7.70 1.00 -4.67
CA VAL A 69 8.66 2.11 -4.86
C VAL A 69 8.17 3.43 -4.25
N ARG A 70 6.91 3.81 -4.47
CA ARG A 70 6.32 5.05 -3.92
C ARG A 70 6.17 4.96 -2.41
N SER A 71 5.73 3.80 -1.93
CA SER A 71 5.50 3.53 -0.51
C SER A 71 6.78 3.53 0.31
N GLU A 72 7.90 3.04 -0.22
CA GLU A 72 9.20 3.12 0.48
C GLU A 72 9.56 4.56 0.85
N ARG A 73 9.34 5.52 -0.05
CA ARG A 73 9.64 6.94 0.18
C ARG A 73 8.75 7.54 1.26
N VAL A 74 7.46 7.17 1.28
CA VAL A 74 6.52 7.60 2.34
C VAL A 74 6.92 6.97 3.67
N GLY A 75 7.22 5.67 3.68
CA GLY A 75 7.65 4.95 4.88
C GLY A 75 8.94 5.54 5.47
N LYS A 76 9.90 5.92 4.62
CA LYS A 76 11.13 6.61 5.05
C LYS A 76 10.81 7.93 5.74
N LYS A 77 9.97 8.79 5.14
CA LYS A 77 9.55 10.06 5.76
C LYS A 77 8.87 9.84 7.11
N MET A 78 8.06 8.79 7.26
CA MET A 78 7.46 8.44 8.55
C MET A 78 8.51 8.02 9.57
N ARG A 79 9.48 7.18 9.20
CA ARG A 79 10.57 6.78 10.11
C ARG A 79 11.42 7.97 10.55
N GLU A 80 11.75 8.88 9.64
CA GLU A 80 12.48 10.12 9.94
C GLU A 80 11.69 11.04 10.89
N ALA A 81 10.36 10.95 10.88
CA ALA A 81 9.48 11.66 11.81
C ALA A 81 9.26 10.95 13.16
N GLY A 82 9.92 9.82 13.41
CA GLY A 82 9.89 9.12 14.70
C GLY A 82 8.91 7.94 14.79
N TYR A 83 8.25 7.54 13.70
CA TYR A 83 7.45 6.31 13.69
C TYR A 83 8.37 5.09 13.74
N THR A 84 8.22 4.25 14.75
CA THR A 84 9.19 3.17 15.05
C THR A 84 8.87 1.86 14.35
N GLN A 85 7.60 1.62 14.02
CA GLN A 85 7.11 0.37 13.43
C GLN A 85 6.54 0.59 12.02
N VAL A 86 7.38 1.06 11.09
CA VAL A 86 6.99 1.28 9.69
C VAL A 86 7.60 0.21 8.79
N TYR A 87 6.73 -0.45 8.02
CA TYR A 87 7.08 -1.51 7.08
C TYR A 87 6.58 -1.19 5.68
N ASN A 88 7.36 -1.53 4.66
CA ASN A 88 6.94 -1.47 3.26
C ASN A 88 6.44 -2.85 2.82
N LEU A 89 5.22 -2.92 2.29
CA LEU A 89 4.63 -4.18 1.85
C LEU A 89 5.39 -4.73 0.65
N ASN A 90 6.00 -5.90 0.81
CA ASN A 90 6.80 -6.54 -0.23
C ASN A 90 5.94 -6.86 -1.46
N GLY A 91 6.34 -6.35 -2.63
CA GLY A 91 5.56 -6.45 -3.87
C GLY A 91 4.25 -5.64 -3.88
N SER A 92 3.90 -5.00 -2.75
CA SER A 92 2.76 -4.11 -2.57
C SER A 92 1.42 -4.68 -3.07
N LEU A 93 0.48 -3.85 -3.56
CA LEU A 93 -0.86 -4.32 -3.91
C LEU A 93 -0.85 -5.42 -4.97
N PHE A 94 0.08 -5.36 -5.93
CA PHE A 94 0.13 -6.39 -6.98
C PHE A 94 0.44 -7.76 -6.39
N GLU A 95 1.40 -7.84 -5.47
CA GLU A 95 1.72 -9.10 -4.82
C GLU A 95 0.65 -9.54 -3.83
N TRP A 96 0.00 -8.60 -3.14
CA TRP A 96 -1.19 -8.88 -2.33
C TRP A 96 -2.27 -9.60 -3.15
N VAL A 97 -2.60 -9.08 -4.33
CA VAL A 97 -3.58 -9.68 -5.25
C VAL A 97 -3.07 -10.98 -5.86
N ASN A 98 -1.78 -11.08 -6.20
CA ASN A 98 -1.18 -12.33 -6.69
C ASN A 98 -1.29 -13.48 -5.68
N GLN A 99 -1.44 -13.17 -4.40
CA GLN A 99 -1.65 -14.12 -3.31
C GLN A 99 -3.14 -14.32 -2.96
N ASP A 100 -4.05 -13.92 -3.86
CA ASP A 100 -5.52 -14.06 -3.71
C ASP A 100 -6.08 -13.37 -2.45
N LYS A 101 -5.36 -12.37 -1.92
CA LYS A 101 -5.82 -11.64 -0.74
C LYS A 101 -6.89 -10.62 -1.12
N PRO A 102 -7.86 -10.34 -0.23
CA PRO A 102 -9.03 -9.54 -0.56
C PRO A 102 -8.65 -8.09 -0.83
N ILE A 103 -9.37 -7.47 -1.75
CA ILE A 103 -9.34 -6.03 -2.06
C ILE A 103 -10.79 -5.54 -2.18
N VAL A 104 -10.99 -4.24 -1.94
CA VAL A 104 -12.30 -3.59 -2.01
C VAL A 104 -12.24 -2.36 -2.89
N ASN A 105 -13.36 -1.99 -3.53
CA ASN A 105 -13.50 -0.73 -4.27
C ASN A 105 -13.73 0.47 -3.34
N ALA A 106 -13.89 1.67 -3.90
CA ALA A 106 -14.21 2.90 -3.15
C ALA A 106 -15.46 2.79 -2.24
N GLN A 107 -16.39 1.89 -2.55
CA GLN A 107 -17.60 1.63 -1.75
C GLN A 107 -17.40 0.57 -0.67
N GLY A 108 -16.18 0.04 -0.51
CA GLY A 108 -15.87 -1.02 0.45
C GLY A 108 -16.36 -2.42 0.02
N GLN A 109 -16.78 -2.59 -1.23
CA GLN A 109 -17.27 -3.87 -1.76
C GLN A 109 -16.13 -4.70 -2.34
N PRO A 110 -16.12 -6.03 -2.14
CA PRO A 110 -15.13 -6.91 -2.75
C PRO A 110 -15.08 -6.74 -4.27
N THR A 111 -13.86 -6.71 -4.83
CA THR A 111 -13.64 -6.57 -6.28
C THR A 111 -12.42 -7.37 -6.72
N GLN A 112 -12.33 -7.63 -8.02
CA GLN A 112 -11.12 -8.17 -8.65
C GLN A 112 -10.42 -7.15 -9.54
N LYS A 113 -11.01 -5.96 -9.73
CA LYS A 113 -10.41 -4.90 -10.54
C LYS A 113 -9.21 -4.32 -9.82
N VAL A 114 -8.11 -4.14 -10.53
CA VAL A 114 -6.88 -3.54 -9.99
C VAL A 114 -6.33 -2.56 -11.02
N HIS A 115 -6.10 -1.33 -10.59
CA HIS A 115 -5.46 -0.34 -11.44
C HIS A 115 -3.99 -0.72 -11.63
N ALA A 116 -3.64 -1.12 -12.85
CA ALA A 116 -2.34 -1.66 -13.21
C ALA A 116 -1.28 -0.57 -13.50
N TYR A 117 -1.64 0.70 -13.27
CA TYR A 117 -0.83 1.91 -13.46
C TYR A 117 -0.46 2.20 -14.92
N SER A 118 0.24 1.27 -15.57
CA SER A 118 0.47 1.30 -17.02
C SER A 118 0.72 -0.12 -17.53
N PRO A 119 0.57 -0.41 -18.83
CA PRO A 119 0.81 -1.74 -19.38
C PRO A 119 2.18 -2.32 -19.03
N ALA A 120 3.22 -1.47 -19.00
CA ALA A 120 4.58 -1.86 -18.66
C ALA A 120 4.71 -2.33 -17.19
N TRP A 121 3.98 -1.71 -16.27
CA TRP A 121 3.96 -2.12 -14.86
C TRP A 121 2.97 -3.26 -14.61
N GLY A 122 1.90 -3.34 -15.40
CA GLY A 122 0.87 -4.36 -15.31
C GLY A 122 1.39 -5.79 -15.51
N ILE A 123 2.60 -6.00 -16.03
CA ILE A 123 3.21 -7.34 -16.15
C ILE A 123 3.42 -8.02 -14.79
N TRP A 124 3.61 -7.23 -13.72
CA TRP A 124 3.84 -7.73 -12.36
C TRP A 124 2.54 -8.13 -11.64
N LEU A 125 1.40 -7.66 -12.13
CA LEU A 125 0.08 -8.08 -11.70
C LEU A 125 -0.31 -9.34 -12.48
N ARG A 126 -0.17 -10.50 -11.84
CA ARG A 126 -0.40 -11.83 -12.44
C ARG A 126 -1.84 -12.29 -12.26
N LYS A 127 -2.52 -11.80 -11.23
CA LYS A 127 -3.93 -12.10 -10.91
C LYS A 127 -4.78 -10.83 -10.86
N GLY A 128 -6.10 -11.02 -10.85
CA GLY A 128 -7.08 -9.92 -10.90
C GLY A 128 -7.32 -9.36 -12.30
N GLN A 129 -8.32 -8.50 -12.40
CA GLN A 129 -8.72 -7.81 -13.63
C GLN A 129 -7.99 -6.47 -13.74
N LYS A 130 -7.02 -6.37 -14.65
CA LYS A 130 -6.27 -5.13 -14.90
C LYS A 130 -7.18 -4.06 -15.47
N VAL A 131 -7.12 -2.86 -14.91
CA VAL A 131 -7.68 -1.64 -15.49
C VAL A 131 -6.60 -0.55 -15.54
N TYR A 132 -6.75 0.41 -16.45
CA TYR A 132 -5.79 1.50 -16.68
C TYR A 132 -6.44 2.88 -16.70
N GLU A 133 -7.75 2.92 -16.43
CA GLU A 133 -8.61 4.11 -16.37
C GLU A 133 -9.10 4.27 -14.93
#